data_AF-A0A7Z2T1D2-F1
#
_entry.id   AF-A0A7Z2T1D2-F1
#
_cell.length_a   1.000
_cell.length_b   1.000
_cell.length_c   1.000
_cell.angle_alpha   90.00
_cell.angle_beta   90.00
_cell.angle_gamma   90.00
#
_symmetry.space_group_name_H-M   'P 1'
#
loop_
_entity.id
_entity.type
_entity.pdbx_description
1 polymer ?
#
loop_
_entity_poly.entity_id
_entity_poly.type
_entity_poly.pdbx_seq_one_letter_code
_entity_poly.pdbx_strand_id
1 'polypeptide(L)'
;MPWIYAIVGLLIGALIGYFVARFTAPDAKKQKHLQKDLESAQFTLEQQRQELSDHFAQTAILLDTIGKDYTKLYQHMAETSRELLPQLPEQDNPFTKLASKPETTEKSSISRDDIKEEQPMSNSEQAPKDYANGATGLLKEEEKEIIHSPEVVTAKAS
;
A
#
# COMPACT_ATOMS: atom_id res chain seq x y z
N MET A 1 24.79 67.72 2.72
CA MET A 1 25.61 66.59 2.24
C MET A 1 24.89 65.28 2.55
N PRO A 2 24.26 64.63 1.55
CA PRO A 2 23.43 63.43 1.75
C PRO A 2 24.20 62.18 2.20
N TRP A 3 25.53 62.21 2.17
CA TRP A 3 26.38 61.05 2.50
C TRP A 3 26.28 60.55 3.96
N ILE A 4 25.76 61.38 4.87
CA ILE A 4 25.78 61.11 6.31
C ILE A 4 24.67 60.12 6.67
N TYR A 5 23.54 60.23 5.97
CA TYR A 5 22.43 59.29 6.08
C TYR A 5 22.80 57.91 5.55
N ALA A 6 23.69 57.84 4.54
CA ALA A 6 24.21 56.57 4.05
C ALA A 6 25.10 55.88 5.10
N ILE A 7 25.96 56.63 5.79
CA ILE A 7 26.83 56.09 6.84
C ILE A 7 26.01 55.64 8.06
N VAL A 8 25.02 56.42 8.47
CA VAL A 8 24.13 56.08 9.59
C VAL A 8 23.26 54.86 9.24
N GLY A 9 22.68 54.82 8.04
CA GLY A 9 21.90 53.67 7.57
C GLY A 9 22.73 52.39 7.51
N LEU A 10 24.00 52.47 7.09
CA LEU A 10 24.93 51.33 7.08
C LEU A 10 25.19 50.80 8.49
N LEU A 11 25.41 51.69 9.47
CA LEU A 11 25.66 51.28 10.85
C LEU A 11 24.45 50.59 11.49
N ILE A 12 23.26 51.17 11.34
CA ILE A 12 22.03 50.53 11.84
C ILE A 12 21.74 49.22 11.08
N GLY A 13 21.89 49.22 9.76
CA GLY A 13 21.68 48.04 8.93
C GLY A 13 22.66 46.90 9.25
N ALA A 14 23.92 47.21 9.54
CA ALA A 14 24.92 46.23 9.96
C ALA A 14 24.59 45.65 11.34
N LEU A 15 24.13 46.48 12.28
CA LEU A 15 23.75 46.01 13.61
C LEU A 15 22.54 45.07 13.54
N ILE A 16 21.47 45.50 12.85
CA ILE A 16 20.27 44.68 12.66
C ILE A 16 20.60 43.42 11.85
N GLY A 17 21.37 43.55 10.78
CA GLY A 17 21.82 42.44 9.94
C GLY A 17 22.61 41.40 10.73
N TYR A 18 23.51 41.83 11.62
CA TYR A 18 24.25 40.92 12.50
C TYR A 18 23.34 40.17 13.47
N PHE A 19 22.38 40.85 14.09
CA PHE A 19 21.41 40.20 14.96
C PHE A 19 20.54 39.20 14.20
N VAL A 20 19.97 39.58 13.05
CA VAL A 20 19.14 38.69 12.23
C VAL A 20 19.94 37.46 11.76
N ALA A 21 21.17 37.66 11.27
CA ALA A 21 22.04 36.56 10.84
C ALA A 21 22.39 35.63 12.00
N ARG A 22 22.63 36.17 13.20
CA ARG A 22 22.94 35.38 14.39
C ARG A 22 21.76 34.53 14.88
N PHE A 23 20.54 35.05 14.76
CA PHE A 23 19.31 34.35 15.10
C PHE A 23 18.85 33.36 14.01
N THR A 24 19.15 33.64 12.73
CA THR A 24 18.80 32.77 11.60
C THR A 24 19.82 31.65 11.37
N ALA A 25 21.04 31.75 11.91
CA ALA A 25 22.04 30.70 11.78
C ALA A 25 21.45 29.35 12.24
N PRO A 26 21.23 28.39 11.32
CA PRO A 26 20.56 27.15 11.67
C PRO A 26 21.44 26.39 12.66
N ASP A 27 20.90 26.12 13.85
CA ASP A 27 21.57 25.30 14.85
C ASP A 27 21.98 23.97 14.20
N ALA A 28 23.29 23.74 14.05
CA ALA A 28 23.84 22.47 13.56
C ALA A 28 23.34 21.26 14.38
N LYS A 29 22.81 21.50 15.59
CA LYS A 29 22.13 20.52 16.43
C LYS A 29 20.80 20.03 15.84
N LYS A 30 20.03 20.88 15.17
CA LYS A 30 18.78 20.48 14.50
C LYS A 30 19.06 19.51 13.35
N GLN A 31 20.13 19.74 12.57
CA GLN A 31 20.53 18.81 11.51
C GLN A 31 20.97 17.44 12.06
N LYS A 32 21.71 17.41 13.17
CA LYS A 32 22.07 16.15 13.84
C LYS A 32 20.86 15.42 14.40
N HIS A 33 19.86 16.14 14.92
CA HIS A 33 18.61 15.54 15.40
C HIS A 33 17.82 14.92 14.24
N LEU A 34 17.64 15.66 13.13
CA LEU A 34 16.96 15.16 11.94
C LEU A 34 17.65 13.92 11.34
N GLN A 35 18.98 13.89 11.33
CA GLN A 35 19.73 12.74 10.84
C GLN A 35 19.57 11.52 11.77
N LYS A 36 19.54 11.75 13.09
CA LYS A 36 19.27 10.71 14.09
C LYS A 36 17.84 10.16 14.00
N ASP A 37 16.87 11.03 13.73
CA ASP A 37 15.48 10.64 13.53
C ASP A 37 15.31 9.77 12.27
N LEU A 38 16.00 10.13 11.18
CA LEU A 38 16.03 9.29 9.96
C LEU A 38 16.67 7.93 10.21
N GLU A 39 17.82 7.89 10.89
CA GLU A 39 18.51 6.64 11.20
C GLU A 39 17.67 5.74 12.12
N SER A 40 17.00 6.33 13.11
CA SER A 40 16.07 5.61 13.99
C SER A 40 14.85 5.08 13.23
N ALA A 41 14.26 5.87 12.34
CA ALA A 41 13.11 5.44 11.54
C ALA A 41 13.48 4.29 10.59
N GLN A 42 14.63 4.38 9.93
CA GLN A 42 15.14 3.31 9.08
C GLN A 42 15.40 2.03 9.87
N PHE A 43 16.00 2.15 11.07
CA PHE A 43 16.22 1.00 11.94
C PHE A 43 14.90 0.34 12.37
N THR A 44 13.89 1.13 12.75
CA THR A 44 12.57 0.60 13.12
C THR A 44 11.88 -0.09 11.94
N LEU A 45 12.00 0.46 10.72
CA LEU A 45 11.45 -0.17 9.52
C LEU A 45 12.11 -1.51 9.22
N GLU A 46 13.45 -1.59 9.33
CA GLU A 46 14.18 -2.84 9.11
C GLU A 46 13.78 -3.89 10.15
N GLN A 47 13.65 -3.49 11.42
CA GLN A 47 13.21 -4.38 12.48
C GLN A 47 11.79 -4.91 12.24
N GLN A 48 10.85 -4.04 11.82
CA GLN A 48 9.50 -4.47 11.43
C GLN A 48 9.52 -5.41 10.22
N ARG A 49 10.40 -5.19 9.23
CA ARG A 49 10.54 -6.08 8.08
C ARG A 49 11.03 -7.47 8.50
N GLN A 50 12.00 -7.51 9.41
CA GLN A 50 12.52 -8.76 9.95
C GLN A 50 11.46 -9.51 10.78
N GLU A 51 10.75 -8.81 11.66
CA GLU A 51 9.67 -9.38 12.48
C GLU A 51 8.53 -9.92 11.61
N LEU A 52 8.12 -9.17 10.56
CA LEU A 52 7.14 -9.65 9.59
C LEU A 52 7.62 -10.89 8.84
N SER A 53 8.89 -10.91 8.41
CA SER A 53 9.46 -12.08 7.74
C SER A 53 9.43 -13.33 8.61
N ASP A 54 9.77 -13.20 9.90
CA ASP A 54 9.73 -14.30 10.85
C ASP A 54 8.29 -14.77 11.11
N HIS A 55 7.36 -13.82 11.31
CA HIS A 55 5.93 -14.14 11.46
C HIS A 55 5.34 -14.82 10.23
N PHE A 56 5.70 -14.40 9.01
CA PHE A 56 5.25 -15.07 7.78
C PHE A 56 5.86 -16.46 7.61
N ALA A 57 7.13 -16.65 7.99
CA ALA A 57 7.75 -17.98 7.99
C ALA A 57 7.03 -18.92 8.97
N GLN A 58 6.74 -18.45 10.18
CA GLN A 58 5.96 -19.21 11.16
C GLN A 58 4.53 -19.48 10.69
N THR A 59 3.90 -18.50 10.04
CA THR A 59 2.55 -18.65 9.46
C THR A 59 2.54 -19.67 8.32
N ALA A 60 3.58 -19.72 7.47
CA ALA A 60 3.68 -20.71 6.41
C ALA A 60 3.75 -22.15 6.96
N ILE A 61 4.48 -22.36 8.06
CA ILE A 61 4.53 -23.66 8.76
C ILE A 61 3.16 -24.04 9.31
N LEU A 62 2.46 -23.09 9.93
CA LEU A 62 1.12 -23.33 10.50
C LEU A 62 0.08 -23.57 9.39
N LEU A 63 0.19 -22.86 8.27
CA LEU A 63 -0.68 -23.01 7.11
C LEU A 63 -0.48 -24.36 6.42
N ASP A 64 0.75 -24.86 6.33
CA ASP A 64 1.05 -26.22 5.85
C ASP A 64 0.37 -27.28 6.74
N THR A 65 0.40 -27.08 8.06
CA THR A 65 -0.30 -27.96 9.02
C THR A 65 -1.81 -27.95 8.78
N ILE A 66 -2.43 -26.78 8.61
CA ILE A 66 -3.86 -26.66 8.28
C ILE A 66 -4.18 -27.29 6.93
N GLY A 67 -3.34 -27.11 5.90
CA GLY A 67 -3.53 -27.72 4.59
C GLY A 67 -3.54 -29.26 4.65
N LYS A 68 -2.63 -29.83 5.44
CA LYS A 68 -2.59 -31.27 5.72
C LYS A 68 -3.83 -31.74 6.45
N ASP A 69 -4.25 -31.03 7.50
CA ASP A 69 -5.42 -31.43 8.29
C ASP A 69 -6.73 -31.24 7.52
N TYR A 70 -6.83 -30.23 6.66
CA TYR A 70 -7.93 -30.07 5.71
C TYR A 70 -8.04 -31.26 4.75
N THR A 71 -6.90 -31.70 4.21
CA THR A 71 -6.85 -32.86 3.32
C THR A 71 -7.27 -34.14 4.04
N LYS A 72 -6.78 -34.37 5.27
CA LYS A 72 -7.20 -35.52 6.10
C LYS A 72 -8.69 -35.49 6.41
N LEU A 73 -9.22 -34.32 6.78
CA LEU A 73 -10.64 -34.16 7.06
C LEU A 73 -11.47 -34.54 5.83
N TYR A 74 -11.08 -34.05 4.66
CA TYR A 74 -11.78 -34.38 3.43
C TYR A 74 -11.66 -35.87 3.07
N GLN A 75 -10.48 -36.47 3.22
CA GLN A 75 -10.29 -37.92 3.04
C GLN A 75 -11.18 -38.73 3.97
N HIS A 76 -11.27 -38.35 5.25
CA HIS A 76 -12.12 -39.02 6.22
C HIS A 76 -13.60 -38.89 5.84
N MET A 77 -14.05 -37.71 5.41
CA MET A 77 -15.42 -37.52 4.91
C MET A 77 -15.70 -38.35 3.65
N ALA A 78 -14.73 -38.48 2.74
CA ALA A 78 -14.83 -39.34 1.56
C ALA A 78 -14.95 -40.82 1.94
N GLU A 79 -14.19 -41.28 2.92
CA GLU A 79 -14.23 -42.65 3.42
C GLU A 79 -15.54 -42.94 4.18
N THR A 80 -15.94 -42.07 5.11
CA THR A 80 -17.20 -42.21 5.85
C THR A 80 -18.42 -42.16 4.93
N SER A 81 -18.42 -41.30 3.90
CA SER A 81 -19.52 -41.27 2.93
C SER A 81 -19.59 -42.56 2.12
N ARG A 82 -18.46 -43.15 1.74
CA ARG A 82 -18.42 -44.46 1.06
C ARG A 82 -18.90 -45.60 1.96
N GLU A 83 -18.61 -45.55 3.26
CA GLU A 83 -19.06 -46.53 4.24
C GLU A 83 -20.58 -46.44 4.51
N LEU A 84 -21.11 -45.23 4.71
CA LEU A 84 -22.51 -45.00 5.05
C LEU A 84 -23.45 -45.08 3.84
N LEU A 85 -22.95 -44.86 2.63
CA LEU A 85 -23.73 -44.85 1.38
C LEU A 85 -23.22 -45.90 0.37
N PRO A 86 -23.26 -47.21 0.70
CA PRO A 86 -22.69 -48.26 -0.16
C PRO A 86 -23.44 -48.46 -1.50
N GLN A 87 -24.62 -47.85 -1.65
CA GLN A 87 -25.46 -47.94 -2.85
C GLN A 87 -25.35 -46.72 -3.77
N LEU A 88 -24.59 -45.68 -3.37
CA LEU A 88 -24.42 -44.48 -4.17
C LEU A 88 -23.23 -44.69 -5.14
N PRO A 89 -23.41 -44.47 -6.46
CA PRO A 89 -22.29 -44.56 -7.39
C PRO A 89 -21.21 -43.54 -7.02
N GLU A 90 -19.92 -43.89 -7.13
CA GLU A 90 -18.80 -42.99 -6.75
C GLU A 90 -18.82 -41.63 -7.49
N GLN A 91 -19.53 -41.56 -8.61
CA GLN A 91 -19.75 -40.34 -9.39
C GLN A 91 -20.68 -39.34 -8.70
N ASP A 92 -21.61 -39.79 -7.85
CA ASP A 92 -22.56 -38.95 -7.11
C ASP A 92 -22.05 -38.56 -5.72
N ASN A 93 -20.89 -39.08 -5.29
CA ASN A 93 -20.30 -38.68 -4.01
C ASN A 93 -19.53 -37.35 -4.17
N PRO A 94 -19.96 -36.25 -3.52
CA PRO A 94 -19.29 -34.95 -3.64
C PRO A 94 -17.89 -34.91 -3.01
N PHE A 95 -17.52 -35.97 -2.25
CA PHE A 95 -16.26 -36.08 -1.52
C PHE A 95 -15.18 -36.91 -2.23
N THR A 96 -15.42 -37.48 -3.42
CA THR A 96 -14.41 -38.32 -4.10
C THR A 96 -13.38 -37.51 -4.89
N LYS A 97 -13.72 -36.29 -5.31
CA LYS A 97 -12.90 -35.49 -6.27
C LYS A 97 -11.51 -35.09 -5.78
N LEU A 98 -11.32 -34.85 -4.48
CA LEU A 98 -9.99 -34.53 -3.93
C LEU A 98 -9.25 -35.78 -3.42
N ALA A 99 -9.95 -36.84 -2.99
CA ALA A 99 -9.33 -38.08 -2.54
C ALA A 99 -8.63 -38.83 -3.69
N SER A 100 -9.16 -38.74 -4.91
CA SER A 100 -8.55 -39.34 -6.11
C SER A 100 -7.38 -38.55 -6.69
N LYS A 101 -6.95 -37.45 -6.07
CA LYS A 101 -5.75 -36.71 -6.48
C LYS A 101 -4.59 -37.12 -5.55
N PRO A 102 -3.84 -38.20 -5.86
CA PRO A 102 -2.60 -38.46 -5.15
C PRO A 102 -1.64 -37.32 -5.43
N GLU A 103 -0.91 -36.96 -4.40
CA GLU A 103 0.12 -35.94 -4.34
C GLU A 103 0.98 -35.93 -5.62
N THR A 104 0.82 -34.90 -6.46
CA THR A 104 1.86 -34.48 -7.40
C THR A 104 2.35 -33.12 -6.95
N THR A 105 3.07 -33.15 -5.84
CA THR A 105 4.13 -32.20 -5.53
C THR A 105 5.26 -32.45 -6.53
N GLU A 106 5.08 -32.08 -7.80
CA GLU A 106 6.19 -31.96 -8.75
C GLU A 106 6.15 -30.57 -9.37
N LYS A 107 6.94 -29.68 -8.76
CA LYS A 107 7.84 -28.78 -9.47
C LYS A 107 7.25 -28.11 -10.72
N SER A 108 6.35 -27.13 -10.51
CA SER A 108 6.26 -26.03 -11.49
C SER A 108 7.47 -25.12 -11.29
N SER A 109 8.62 -25.62 -11.74
CA SER A 109 9.70 -24.76 -12.19
C SER A 109 9.13 -23.91 -13.32
N ILE A 110 8.96 -22.62 -13.03
CA ILE A 110 8.78 -21.59 -14.05
C ILE A 110 10.10 -21.54 -14.82
N SER A 111 10.26 -22.47 -15.77
CA SER A 111 11.28 -22.35 -16.80
C SER A 111 10.83 -21.21 -17.70
N ARG A 112 11.52 -20.08 -17.55
CA ARG A 112 11.58 -19.00 -18.52
C ARG A 112 12.24 -19.56 -19.78
N ASP A 113 11.47 -20.11 -20.69
CA ASP A 113 11.85 -20.31 -22.10
C ASP A 113 10.69 -21.03 -22.77
N ASP A 114 9.70 -20.27 -23.22
CA ASP A 114 8.79 -20.59 -24.33
C ASP A 114 7.73 -19.48 -24.44
N ILE A 115 8.19 -18.27 -24.76
CA ILE A 115 7.32 -17.22 -25.33
C ILE A 115 7.40 -17.43 -26.85
N LYS A 116 6.40 -18.12 -27.41
CA LYS A 116 5.99 -17.93 -28.80
C LYS A 116 4.57 -17.39 -28.80
N GLU A 117 4.44 -16.26 -29.46
CA GLU A 117 3.25 -15.46 -29.70
C GLU A 117 2.05 -16.33 -30.12
N GLU A 118 0.87 -16.09 -29.54
CA GLU A 118 -0.17 -15.27 -30.19
C GLU A 118 -1.45 -15.18 -29.32
N GLN A 119 -1.96 -13.93 -29.23
CA GLN A 119 -3.33 -13.47 -28.91
C GLN A 119 -3.56 -12.82 -27.52
N PRO A 120 -4.12 -11.59 -27.48
CA PRO A 120 -4.08 -10.73 -26.31
C PRO A 120 -5.32 -10.90 -25.42
N MET A 121 -5.16 -11.45 -24.22
CA MET A 121 -6.06 -11.14 -23.10
C MET A 121 -5.44 -10.01 -22.29
N SER A 122 -5.51 -8.80 -22.86
CA SER A 122 -5.28 -7.59 -22.09
C SER A 122 -6.50 -7.36 -21.20
N ASN A 123 -6.23 -7.34 -19.90
CA ASN A 123 -6.88 -6.53 -18.86
C ASN A 123 -7.36 -7.33 -17.64
N SER A 124 -6.41 -7.96 -16.94
CA SER A 124 -6.56 -8.46 -15.56
C SER A 124 -5.77 -7.58 -14.55
N GLU A 125 -5.45 -6.34 -14.91
CA GLU A 125 -4.68 -5.40 -14.06
C GLU A 125 -5.54 -4.28 -13.43
N GLN A 126 -6.85 -4.46 -13.35
CA GLN A 126 -7.69 -3.45 -12.70
C GLN A 126 -7.78 -3.72 -11.19
N ALA A 127 -6.94 -2.99 -10.44
CA ALA A 127 -7.16 -2.75 -9.01
C ALA A 127 -8.61 -2.27 -8.76
N PRO A 128 -9.19 -2.58 -7.59
CA PRO A 128 -10.59 -2.27 -7.29
C PRO A 128 -10.88 -0.78 -7.47
N LYS A 129 -11.90 -0.49 -8.29
CA LYS A 129 -12.30 0.87 -8.71
C LYS A 129 -13.07 1.65 -7.63
N ASP A 130 -13.25 1.08 -6.45
CA ASP A 130 -14.09 1.65 -5.39
C ASP A 130 -13.49 2.87 -4.67
N TYR A 131 -12.22 3.21 -4.94
CA TYR A 131 -11.57 4.40 -4.37
C TYR A 131 -11.71 5.66 -5.25
N ALA A 132 -12.23 5.54 -6.48
CA ALA A 132 -12.24 6.64 -7.46
C ALA A 132 -13.53 7.48 -7.43
N ASN A 133 -14.64 6.95 -6.90
CA ASN A 133 -15.87 7.71 -6.70
C ASN A 133 -15.91 8.18 -5.25
N GLY A 134 -15.66 9.47 -5.05
CA GLY A 134 -15.48 10.13 -3.75
C GLY A 134 -16.52 9.76 -2.66
N ALA A 135 -16.09 9.97 -1.41
CA ALA A 135 -16.77 9.63 -0.15
C ALA A 135 -18.20 9.12 -0.27
N THR A 136 -18.38 7.80 -0.26
CA THR A 136 -19.68 7.14 -0.07
C THR A 136 -20.04 7.15 1.42
N GLY A 137 -20.25 8.35 1.97
CA GLY A 137 -20.57 8.56 3.39
C GLY A 137 -21.70 9.56 3.57
N LEU A 138 -22.32 9.56 4.76
CA LEU A 138 -23.44 10.45 5.11
C LEU A 138 -23.10 11.95 4.98
N LEU A 139 -21.82 12.30 4.99
CA LEU A 139 -21.34 13.67 4.78
C LEU A 139 -20.74 13.79 3.38
N LYS A 140 -21.61 13.87 2.37
CA LYS A 140 -21.21 14.18 1.00
C LYS A 140 -21.13 15.70 0.86
N GLU A 141 -19.95 16.23 0.55
CA GLU A 141 -19.81 17.65 0.22
C GLU A 141 -20.58 17.93 -1.07
N GLU A 142 -21.47 18.91 -1.05
CA GLU A 142 -22.24 19.33 -2.24
C GLU A 142 -21.29 19.95 -3.26
N GLU A 143 -21.37 19.47 -4.50
CA GLU A 143 -20.57 19.96 -5.63
C GLU A 143 -20.85 21.45 -5.84
N LYS A 144 -19.87 22.30 -5.53
CA LYS A 144 -19.98 23.73 -5.77
C LYS A 144 -20.02 24.00 -7.27
N GLU A 145 -21.17 24.46 -7.74
CA GLU A 145 -21.38 24.95 -9.10
C GLU A 145 -20.39 26.08 -9.42
N ILE A 146 -19.44 25.81 -10.31
CA ILE A 146 -18.45 26.79 -10.76
C ILE A 146 -19.14 27.67 -11.80
N ILE A 147 -19.68 28.81 -11.37
CA ILE A 147 -20.23 29.81 -12.29
C ILE A 147 -19.09 30.45 -13.08
N HIS A 148 -18.97 30.10 -14.36
CA HIS A 148 -18.12 30.82 -15.32
C HIS A 148 -18.72 32.20 -15.60
N SER A 149 -18.21 33.24 -14.94
CA SER A 149 -18.52 34.63 -15.27
C SER A 149 -17.70 35.10 -16.46
N PRO A 150 -18.37 35.53 -17.53
CA PRO A 150 -18.06 36.85 -18.06
C PRO A 150 -19.35 37.65 -18.31
N GLU A 151 -20.25 37.73 -17.33
CA GLU A 151 -21.42 38.63 -17.43
C GLU A 151 -21.73 39.29 -16.08
N VAL A 152 -20.76 40.02 -15.53
CA VAL A 152 -20.99 40.88 -14.36
C VAL A 152 -20.46 42.31 -14.52
N VAL A 153 -20.04 42.71 -15.73
CA VAL A 153 -19.42 44.04 -15.95
C VAL A 153 -20.36 45.09 -16.56
N THR A 154 -21.64 44.80 -16.85
CA THR A 154 -22.54 45.82 -17.46
C THR A 154 -23.79 46.19 -16.66
N ALA A 155 -24.08 45.54 -15.53
CA ALA A 155 -25.33 45.81 -14.78
C ALA A 155 -25.19 46.78 -13.58
N LYS A 156 -24.20 47.70 -13.61
CA LYS A 156 -24.15 48.80 -12.63
C LYS A 156 -23.51 50.07 -13.21
N ALA A 157 -24.13 50.62 -14.25
CA ALA A 157 -23.96 52.00 -14.64
C ALA A 157 -25.23 52.49 -15.35
N SER A 158 -26.29 52.71 -14.57
CA SER A 158 -27.38 53.67 -14.83
C SER A 158 -28.15 53.88 -13.53
#